data_AF-A0ABC7ZRY9-F1
#
_entry.id   AF-A0ABC7ZRY9-F1
#
_cell.length_a   1.000
_cell.length_b   1.000
_cell.length_c   1.000
_cell.angle_alpha   90.00
_cell.angle_beta   90.00
_cell.angle_gamma   90.00
#
_symmetry.space_group_name_H-M   'P 1'
#
loop_
_entity.id
_entity.type
_entity.pdbx_description
1 polymer ?
#
loop_
_entity_poly.entity_id
_entity_poly.type
_entity_poly.pdbx_seq_one_letter_code
_entity_poly.pdbx_strand_id
1 'polypeptide(L)' 'MKVELKESSLTLTHEQRCQVCHQLRHRIKSMVGISTDVMIVNCGSIPRSEGKACRVFDLRNIVGA' A
#
# COMPACT_ATOMS: atom_id res chain seq x y z
N MET A 1 2.36 4.42 -0.68
CA MET A 1 2.68 2.97 -0.71
C MET A 1 1.52 2.19 -1.29
N LYS A 2 1.77 1.25 -2.22
CA LYS A 2 0.75 0.33 -2.74
C LYS A 2 0.59 -0.86 -1.80
N VAL A 3 -0.65 -1.28 -1.54
CA VAL A 3 -0.98 -2.44 -0.70
C VAL A 3 -2.02 -3.28 -1.42
N GLU A 4 -1.70 -4.55 -1.64
CA GLU A 4 -2.62 -5.48 -2.29
C GLU A 4 -3.71 -5.96 -1.34
N LEU A 5 -4.92 -6.11 -1.87
CA LEU A 5 -5.96 -6.92 -1.26
C LEU A 5 -5.60 -8.41 -1.41
N LYS A 6 -5.98 -9.21 -0.41
CA LYS A 6 -6.04 -10.67 -0.57
C LYS A 6 -7.15 -11.03 -1.55
N GLU A 7 -7.05 -12.19 -2.20
CA GLU A 7 -8.06 -12.68 -3.14
C GLU A 7 -9.46 -12.77 -2.51
N SER A 8 -9.53 -13.23 -1.26
CA SER A 8 -10.78 -13.29 -0.48
C SER A 8 -11.42 -11.92 -0.23
N SER A 9 -10.70 -10.82 -0.47
CA SER A 9 -11.14 -9.44 -0.24
C SER A 9 -11.36 -8.67 -1.55
N LEU A 10 -11.33 -9.34 -2.71
CA LEU A 10 -11.56 -8.68 -4.00
C LEU A 10 -12.99 -8.12 -4.14
N THR A 11 -13.96 -8.73 -3.46
CA THR A 11 -15.38 -8.35 -3.46
C THR A 11 -15.72 -7.15 -2.57
N LEU A 12 -14.74 -6.59 -1.86
CA LEU A 12 -14.96 -5.42 -1.01
C LEU A 12 -15.43 -4.21 -1.83
N THR A 13 -16.45 -3.54 -1.32
CA THR A 13 -16.97 -2.29 -1.88
C THR A 13 -15.95 -1.16 -1.79
N HIS A 14 -16.19 -0.08 -2.51
CA HIS A 14 -15.34 1.11 -2.43
C HIS A 14 -15.22 1.65 -1.00
N GLU A 15 -16.34 1.74 -0.27
CA GLU A 15 -16.36 2.22 1.11
C GLU A 15 -15.54 1.33 2.05
N GLN A 16 -15.67 0.01 1.92
CA GLN A 16 -14.88 -0.94 2.71
C GLN A 16 -13.38 -0.83 2.41
N ARG A 17 -13.00 -0.60 1.14
CA ARG A 17 -11.60 -0.35 0.77
C ARG A 17 -11.08 0.95 1.38
N CYS A 18 -11.89 2.00 1.43
CA CYS A 18 -11.56 3.25 2.09
C CYS A 18 -11.36 3.06 3.60
N GLN A 19 -12.22 2.28 4.27
CA GLN A 19 -12.07 1.94 5.69
C GLN A 19 -10.76 1.19 5.96
N VAL A 20 -10.42 0.18 5.14
CA VAL A 20 -9.15 -0.55 5.24
C VAL A 20 -7.95 0.38 5.07
N CYS A 21 -8.01 1.29 4.10
CA CYS A 21 -6.97 2.30 3.88
C CYS A 21 -6.78 3.19 5.12
N HIS A 22 -7.88 3.72 5.66
CA HIS A 22 -7.86 4.57 6.85
C HIS A 22 -7.29 3.83 8.06
N GLN A 23 -7.76 2.61 8.31
CA GLN A 23 -7.31 1.78 9.42
C GLN A 23 -5.80 1.49 9.33
N LEU A 24 -5.29 1.18 8.13
CA LEU A 24 -3.88 0.91 7.93
C LEU A 24 -3.02 2.17 8.17
N ARG A 25 -3.44 3.32 7.63
CA ARG A 25 -2.78 4.62 7.87
C ARG A 25 -2.71 4.93 9.36
N HIS A 26 -3.84 4.81 10.07
CA HIS A 26 -3.92 5.05 11.51
C HIS A 26 -2.98 4.11 12.28
N ARG A 27 -2.96 2.82 11.94
CA ARG A 27 -2.11 1.83 12.60
C ARG A 27 -0.63 2.09 12.37
N ILE A 28 -0.22 2.47 11.16
CA ILE A 28 1.17 2.89 10.89
C ILE A 28 1.53 4.12 11.71
N LYS A 29 0.65 5.14 11.75
CA LYS A 29 0.86 6.36 12.53
C LYS A 29 1.01 6.06 14.02
N SER A 30 0.16 5.20 14.56
CA SER A 30 0.16 4.83 15.96
C SER A 30 1.40 3.99 16.34
N MET A 31 1.78 3.02 15.50
CA MET A 31 2.88 2.09 15.82
C MET A 31 4.27 2.64 15.49
N VAL A 32 4.40 3.51 14.48
CA VAL A 32 5.69 3.99 13.96
C VAL A 32 5.86 5.50 14.13
N GLY A 33 4.78 6.26 14.33
CA GLY A 33 4.83 7.71 14.52
C GLY A 33 4.80 8.55 13.24
N ILE A 34 4.78 7.92 12.06
CA ILE A 34 4.81 8.61 10.76
C ILE A 34 3.44 8.59 10.06
N SER A 35 3.13 9.69 9.38
CA SER A 35 1.98 9.74 8.47
C SER A 35 2.40 9.15 7.12
N THR A 36 1.52 8.38 6.50
CA THR A 36 1.79 7.72 5.21
C THR A 36 0.59 7.79 4.29
N ASP A 37 0.85 7.86 2.99
CA ASP A 37 -0.18 7.65 1.96
C ASP A 37 -0.21 6.19 1.54
N VAL A 38 -1.41 5.62 1.54
CA VAL A 38 -1.69 4.22 1.24
C VAL A 38 -2.64 4.17 0.04
N MET A 39 -2.31 3.33 -0.94
CA MET A 39 -3.15 3.05 -2.10
C MET A 39 -3.47 1.55 -2.12
N ILE A 40 -4.75 1.23 -1.96
CA ILE A 40 -5.23 -0.16 -2.04
C ILE A 40 -5.32 -0.55 -3.51
N VAL A 41 -4.68 -1.66 -3.87
CA VAL A 41 -4.67 -2.23 -5.22
C VAL A 41 -5.19 -3.66 -5.20
N ASN A 42 -5.62 -4.17 -6.34
CA ASN A 42 -6.12 -5.55 -6.43
C ASN A 42 -4.96 -6.56 -6.27
N CYS A 43 -5.29 -7.80 -5.92
CA CYS A 43 -4.33 -8.90 -5.85
C CYS A 43 -3.56 -9.02 -7.18
N GLY A 44 -2.24 -9.17 -7.12
CA GLY A 44 -1.36 -9.32 -8.28
C GLY A 44 -0.92 -8.01 -8.96
N SER A 45 -1.36 -6.84 -8.46
CA SER A 45 -0.97 -5.54 -9.02
C SER A 45 0.46 -5.10 -8.67
N ILE A 46 1.05 -5.68 -7.61
CA ILE A 46 2.44 -5.45 -7.21
C ILE A 46 3.29 -6.60 -7.78
N PRO A 47 4.31 -6.32 -8.60
CA PRO A 47 5.17 -7.34 -9.17
C PRO A 47 5.75 -8.25 -8.09
N ARG A 48 5.61 -9.56 -8.28
CA ARG A 48 6.23 -10.55 -7.41
C ARG A 48 7.70 -10.69 -7.81
N SER A 49 8.58 -10.70 -6.82
CA SER A 49 10.01 -10.85 -7.07
C SER A 49 10.34 -12.29 -7.41
N GLU A 50 11.09 -12.51 -8.49
CA GLU A 50 11.71 -13.81 -8.80
C GLU A 50 12.99 -14.07 -7.98
N GLY A 51 13.36 -13.12 -7.12
CA GLY A 51 14.50 -13.19 -6.19
C GLY A 51 14.24 -12.36 -4.93
N LYS A 52 15.16 -11.46 -4.57
CA LYS A 52 14.96 -10.54 -3.44
C LYS A 52 13.91 -9.47 -3.78
N ALA A 53 12.94 -9.29 -2.90
CA ALA A 53 11.89 -8.29 -3.09
C ALA A 53 12.41 -6.85 -2.91
N CYS A 54 12.18 -5.99 -3.89
CA CYS A 54 12.37 -4.54 -3.75
C CYS A 54 11.10 -3.92 -3.14
N ARG A 55 11.20 -3.38 -1.92
CA ARG A 55 10.05 -2.80 -1.17
C ARG A 55 10.06 -1.28 -1.08
N VAL A 56 11.23 -0.66 -1.28
CA VAL A 56 11.43 0.78 -1.10
C VAL A 56 12.05 1.32 -2.38
N PHE A 57 11.35 2.27 -2.98
CA PHE A 57 11.88 3.11 -4.05
C PHE A 57 12.07 4.50 -3.44
N ASP A 58 13.31 4.92 -3.28
CA ASP A 58 13.61 6.26 -2.80
C ASP A 58 13.67 7.24 -3.97
N LEU A 59 12.65 8.08 -4.07
CA LEU A 59 12.48 9.03 -5.18
C LEU A 59 12.80 10.48 -4.76
N ARG A 60 13.39 10.70 -3.57
CA ARG A 60 13.58 12.04 -3.00
C ARG A 60 14.55 12.92 -3.80
N ASN A 61 15.47 12.32 -4.53
CA ASN A 61 16.47 13.03 -5.34
C ASN A 61 16.13 13.05 -6.84
N ILE A 62 14.89 12.73 -7.20
CA ILE A 62 14.45 12.83 -8.60
C ILE A 62 14.06 14.28 -8.87
N VAL A 63 15.01 15.03 -9.43
CA VAL A 63 14.76 16.38 -9.96
C VAL A 63 14.36 16.25 -11.42
N GLY A 64 13.09 16.53 -11.73
CA GLY A 64 12.57 16.62 -13.10
C GLY A 64 11.90 15.34 -13.60
N ALA A 65 10.57 15.40 -13.67
CA ALA A 65 9.76 14.74 -14.69
C ALA A 65 8.99 15.83 -15.43
#